data_AF-V8CDV4-F1
#
_entry.id   AF-V8CDV4-F1
#
_cell.length_a   1.000
_cell.length_b   1.000
_cell.length_c   1.000
_cell.angle_alpha   90.00
_cell.angle_beta   90.00
_cell.angle_gamma   90.00
#
_symmetry.space_group_name_H-M   'P 1'
#
loop_
_entity.id
_entity.type
_entity.pdbx_description
1 polymer ?
#
loop_
_entity_poly.entity_id
_entity_poly.type
_entity_poly.pdbx_seq_one_letter_code
_entity_poly.pdbx_strand_id
1 'polypeptide(L)' 'MKLRKAAGLSVREMQNIFGFTTPQAIYKWQHGTAMPTIDNLVVLAAVLDVTIDEILVVQREDIVQFAT' A
#
# COMPACT_ATOMS: atom_id res chain seq x y z
N MET A 1 5.20 4.78 -4.85
CA MET A 1 6.58 4.25 -5.04
C MET A 1 7.58 4.64 -3.94
N LYS A 2 7.46 5.79 -3.27
CA LYS A 2 8.48 6.30 -2.34
C LYS A 2 8.76 5.36 -1.15
N LEU A 3 7.74 4.89 -0.44
CA LEU A 3 7.87 4.05 0.76
C LEU A 3 8.62 2.73 0.50
N ARG A 4 8.20 1.94 -0.49
CA ARG A 4 8.87 0.68 -0.84
C ARG A 4 10.36 0.87 -1.14
N LYS A 5 10.70 1.91 -1.90
CA LYS A 5 12.11 2.20 -2.24
C LYS A 5 12.90 2.67 -1.01
N ALA A 6 12.29 3.44 -0.12
CA ALA A 6 12.90 3.86 1.14
C ALA A 6 13.18 2.66 2.06
N ALA A 7 12.29 1.66 2.07
CA ALA A 7 12.50 0.39 2.75
C ALA A 7 13.53 -0.54 2.06
N GLY A 8 14.13 -0.13 0.93
CA GLY A 8 15.10 -0.95 0.20
C GLY A 8 14.54 -2.18 -0.51
N LEU A 9 13.21 -2.33 -0.55
CA LEU A 9 12.56 -3.53 -1.07
C LEU A 9 12.33 -3.45 -2.59
N SER A 10 12.62 -4.52 -3.30
CA SER A 10 12.24 -4.75 -4.69
C SER A 10 10.77 -5.20 -4.82
N VAL A 11 10.20 -5.11 -6.02
CA VAL A 11 8.84 -5.66 -6.27
C VAL A 11 8.83 -7.18 -6.11
N ARG A 12 9.95 -7.86 -6.39
CA ARG A 12 10.06 -9.31 -6.25
C ARG A 12 10.07 -9.73 -4.78
N GLU A 13 10.72 -8.97 -3.90
CA GLU A 13 10.67 -9.23 -2.45
C GLU A 13 9.26 -9.02 -1.91
N MET A 14 8.59 -7.94 -2.31
CA MET A 14 7.17 -7.74 -1.98
C MET A 14 6.32 -8.92 -2.45
N GLN A 15 6.50 -9.37 -3.69
CA GLN A 15 5.77 -10.53 -4.22
C GLN A 15 5.97 -11.77 -3.36
N ASN A 16 7.21 -12.05 -2.95
CA ASN A 16 7.55 -13.18 -2.11
C ASN A 16 6.91 -13.08 -0.71
N ILE A 17 6.96 -11.89 -0.09
CA ILE A 17 6.36 -11.63 1.23
C ILE A 17 4.85 -11.86 1.21
N PHE A 18 4.18 -11.38 0.15
CA PHE A 18 2.73 -11.56 -0.02
C PHE A 18 2.33 -12.96 -0.52
N GLY A 19 3.30 -13.82 -0.88
CA GLY A 19 3.02 -15.12 -1.47
C GLY A 19 2.29 -15.04 -2.82
N PHE A 20 2.42 -13.92 -3.54
CA PHE A 20 1.75 -13.75 -4.81
C PHE A 20 2.45 -14.52 -5.92
N THR A 21 1.65 -15.18 -6.76
CA THR A 21 2.16 -15.84 -7.97
C THR A 21 2.68 -14.85 -9.00
N THR A 22 2.19 -13.61 -8.99
CA THR A 22 2.56 -12.55 -9.94
C THR A 22 2.66 -11.17 -9.25
N PRO A 23 3.50 -10.23 -9.74
CA PRO A 23 3.68 -8.90 -9.14
C PRO A 23 2.53 -7.90 -9.42
N GLN A 24 1.47 -8.31 -10.11
CA GLN A 24 0.46 -7.43 -10.69
C GLN A 24 -0.27 -6.62 -9.64
N ALA A 25 -0.61 -7.22 -8.48
CA ALA A 25 -1.26 -6.52 -7.38
C ALA A 25 -0.37 -5.36 -6.87
N ILE A 26 0.92 -5.61 -6.70
CA ILE A 26 1.89 -4.62 -6.23
C ILE A 26 2.01 -3.45 -7.21
N TYR A 27 2.01 -3.72 -8.52
CA TYR A 27 1.99 -2.65 -9.53
C TYR A 27 0.70 -1.83 -9.51
N LYS A 28 -0.46 -2.48 -9.37
CA LYS A 28 -1.74 -1.79 -9.26
C LYS A 28 -1.78 -0.86 -8.05
N TRP A 29 -1.31 -1.32 -6.90
CA TRP A 29 -1.23 -0.51 -5.68
C TRP A 29 -0.27 0.68 -5.85
N GLN A 30 0.88 0.47 -6.49
CA GLN A 30 1.85 1.54 -6.72
C GLN A 30 1.38 2.61 -7.71
N HIS A 31 0.53 2.24 -8.66
CA HIS A 31 -0.06 3.14 -9.64
C HIS A 31 -1.43 3.68 -9.22
N GLY A 32 -1.96 3.26 -8.07
CA GLY A 32 -3.28 3.67 -7.59
C GLY A 32 -4.45 3.16 -8.44
N THR A 33 -4.24 2.14 -9.28
CA THR A 33 -5.31 1.58 -10.14
C THR A 33 -6.14 0.52 -9.43
N ALA A 34 -5.71 0.09 -8.23
CA ALA A 34 -6.52 -0.68 -7.29
C ALA A 34 -6.05 -0.39 -5.86
N MET A 35 -6.97 -0.46 -4.91
CA MET A 35 -6.66 -0.40 -3.49
C MET A 35 -6.20 -1.78 -2.97
N PRO A 36 -5.20 -1.85 -2.07
CA PRO A 36 -4.95 -3.05 -1.29
C PRO A 36 -6.15 -3.35 -0.38
N THR A 37 -6.38 -4.62 -0.08
CA THR A 37 -7.34 -5.02 0.97
C THR A 37 -6.84 -4.55 2.35
N ILE A 38 -7.72 -4.52 3.35
CA ILE A 38 -7.33 -4.16 4.72
C ILE A 38 -6.21 -5.08 5.23
N ASP A 39 -6.31 -6.39 5.02
CA ASP A 39 -5.26 -7.35 5.41
C ASP A 39 -3.92 -7.03 4.75
N ASN A 40 -3.95 -6.66 3.46
CA ASN A 40 -2.74 -6.29 2.73
C ASN A 40 -2.18 -4.96 3.21
N LEU A 41 -3.01 -4.00 3.62
CA LEU A 41 -2.55 -2.74 4.22
C LEU A 41 -1.83 -2.97 5.54
N VAL A 42 -2.33 -3.88 6.38
CA VAL A 42 -1.66 -4.26 7.64
C VAL A 42 -0.28 -4.85 7.38
N VAL A 43 -0.18 -5.78 6.41
CA VAL A 43 1.11 -6.37 6.03
C VAL A 43 2.04 -5.31 5.40
N LEU A 44 1.52 -4.43 4.54
CA LEU A 44 2.29 -3.33 3.95
C LEU A 44 2.88 -2.42 5.03
N ALA A 45 2.07 -2.02 6.01
CA ALA A 45 2.51 -1.19 7.13
C ALA A 45 3.65 -1.84 7.92
N ALA A 46 3.49 -3.12 8.27
CA ALA A 46 4.52 -3.88 8.99
C ALA A 46 5.83 -4.05 8.19
N VAL A 47 5.72 -4.32 6.88
CA VAL A 47 6.88 -4.57 6.00
C VAL A 47 7.64 -3.28 5.69
N LEU A 48 6.93 -2.16 5.56
CA LEU A 48 7.49 -0.87 5.22
C LEU A 48 7.92 -0.07 6.46
N ASP A 49 7.65 -0.58 7.66
CA ASP A 49 7.88 0.09 8.96
C ASP A 49 7.24 1.48 9.03
N VAL A 50 5.96 1.54 8.66
CA VAL A 50 5.14 2.76 8.68
C VAL A 50 3.75 2.45 9.20
N THR A 51 3.02 3.50 9.55
CA THR A 51 1.60 3.41 9.88
C THR A 51 0.73 3.28 8.62
N ILE A 52 -0.51 2.79 8.77
CA ILE A 52 -1.43 2.65 7.63
C ILE A 52 -1.80 4.03 7.04
N ASP A 53 -1.92 5.06 7.87
CA ASP A 53 -2.22 6.41 7.41
C ASP A 53 -1.07 7.03 6.59
N GLU A 54 0.18 6.63 6.81
CA GLU A 54 1.29 7.05 5.93
C GLU A 54 1.23 6.40 4.53
N ILE A 55 0.52 5.28 4.38
CA ILE A 55 0.29 4.61 3.08
C ILE A 55 -0.86 5.29 2.33
N LEU A 56 -1.88 5.77 3.04
CA LEU A 56 -3.09 6.35 2.48
C LEU A 56 -2.98 7.87 2.33
N VAL A 57 -3.21 8.39 1.12
CA VAL A 57 -3.37 9.83 0.93
C VAL A 57 -4.83 10.16 1.20
N VAL A 58 -5.12 10.72 2.37
CA VAL A 58 -6.47 11.18 2.73
C VAL A 58 -6.63 12.63 2.27
N GLN A 59 -7.50 12.88 1.28
CA GLN A 59 -7.92 14.25 0.96
C GLN A 59 -8.95 14.68 2.01
N ARG A 60 -8.75 15.86 2.62
CA ARG A 60 -9.65 16.33 3.69
C ARG A 60 -11.07 16.52 3.18
N GLU A 61 -11.24 16.82 1.89
CA GLU A 61 -12.56 16.97 1.26
C GLU A 61 -13.39 15.67 1.35
N ASP A 62 -12.74 14.49 1.28
CA ASP A 62 -13.41 13.20 1.36
C ASP A 62 -14.00 12.95 2.76
N ILE A 63 -13.38 13.47 3.83
CA ILE A 63 -13.84 13.27 5.21
C ILE A 63 -15.10 14.09 5.50
N VAL A 64 -15.19 15.31 4.95
CA VAL A 64 -16.34 16.21 5.20
C VAL A 64 -17.63 15.65 4.59
N GLN A 65 -17.53 14.88 3.50
CA GLN A 65 -18.67 14.22 2.86
C GLN A 65 -19.33 13.12 3.68
N PHE A 66 -18.61 12.51 4.64
CA PHE A 66 -19.18 11.51 5.54
C PHE A 66 -19.76 12.11 6.84
N ALA A 67 -19.47 13.38 7.11
CA ALA A 67 -19.87 14.08 8.33
C ALA A 67 -21.05 15.06 8.12
N THR A 68 -21.65 15.10 6.91
CA THR A 68 -22.81 15.92 6.56
C THR A 68 -23.99 15.03 6.17
#